data_AF-A0A371QR39-F1
#
_entry.id   AF-A0A371QR39-F1
#
_cell.length_a   1.000
_cell.length_b   1.000
_cell.length_c   1.000
_cell.angle_alpha   90.00
_cell.angle_beta   90.00
_cell.angle_gamma   90.00
#
_symmetry.space_group_name_H-M   'P 1'
#
loop_
_entity.id
_entity.type
_entity.pdbx_description
1 polymer ?
#
loop_
_entity_poly.entity_id
_entity_poly.type
_entity_poly.pdbx_seq_one_letter_code
_entity_poly.pdbx_strand_id
1 'polypeptide(L)'
;MNRVNILLTGGVGSRLWPLSKKSRPKQYVPIFGDRTLFQLSALRNVPLTDRLVVVCNEGNSKLSRENLSDAELSADEYVIESEARNTAAAVAFGAFACANDDLMLVTPADHIIDDLAAYERAVNRAFELASEGALVTFGLKPTRPETGYGYIEYEGETVLSFKEKPNVVTAKNYLLEGRFLWNSGIFCMKAGVYLNELKKHRPDIYHAAEKAFSRRSGSVLPSEESALIPSESIDYAVMEKSENIRVVPSDFGWSDLGSYESLYDYFSSDDTSSVVQGTNLVFSNKHVEIIGLEDMVVVEKDDAILILPKNQSQSVKAVFQRLEKEKPELLE
;
A
#
# COMPACT_ATOMS: atom_id res chain seq x y z
N MET A 1 -26.21 -4.05 -3.32
CA MET A 1 -24.98 -3.62 -2.64
C MET A 1 -23.96 -4.70 -2.91
N ASN A 2 -23.01 -4.42 -3.80
CA ASN A 2 -21.90 -5.32 -4.06
C ASN A 2 -20.75 -4.99 -3.09
N ARG A 3 -19.90 -5.97 -2.82
CA ARG A 3 -18.58 -5.79 -2.22
C ARG A 3 -17.56 -5.67 -3.34
N VAL A 4 -16.83 -4.56 -3.40
CA VAL A 4 -15.90 -4.25 -4.50
C VAL A 4 -14.50 -4.07 -3.93
N ASN A 5 -13.53 -4.84 -4.38
CA ASN A 5 -12.13 -4.57 -4.08
C ASN A 5 -11.63 -3.42 -4.96
N ILE A 6 -11.13 -2.36 -4.36
CA ILE A 6 -10.39 -1.29 -5.03
C ILE A 6 -8.89 -1.54 -4.77
N LEU A 7 -8.23 -2.18 -5.73
CA LEU A 7 -6.81 -2.51 -5.63
C LEU A 7 -5.96 -1.35 -6.16
N LEU A 8 -5.23 -0.68 -5.26
CA LEU A 8 -4.41 0.48 -5.57
C LEU A 8 -2.98 0.06 -5.93
N THR A 9 -2.50 0.48 -7.10
CA THR A 9 -1.13 0.21 -7.55
C THR A 9 -0.49 1.41 -8.26
N GLY A 10 0.32 2.17 -7.52
CA GLY A 10 0.98 3.36 -8.06
C GLY A 10 2.39 3.64 -7.54
N GLY A 11 2.75 3.09 -6.37
CA GLY A 11 4.08 3.25 -5.80
C GLY A 11 5.14 2.52 -6.60
N VAL A 12 6.35 3.10 -6.68
CA VAL A 12 7.54 2.44 -7.25
C VAL A 12 8.20 1.52 -6.22
N GLY A 13 8.17 1.90 -4.94
CA GLY A 13 8.90 1.20 -3.87
C GLY A 13 10.37 1.60 -3.78
N SER A 14 10.72 2.86 -4.10
CA SER A 14 12.10 3.37 -4.24
C SER A 14 13.09 3.04 -3.10
N ARG A 15 12.60 2.74 -1.90
CA ARG A 15 13.41 2.29 -0.74
C ARG A 15 13.97 0.87 -0.89
N LEU A 16 13.48 0.11 -1.87
CA LEU A 16 13.93 -1.24 -2.21
C LEU A 16 14.71 -1.27 -3.52
N TRP A 17 15.18 -0.15 -4.05
CA TRP A 17 16.19 -0.22 -5.12
C TRP A 17 17.42 -0.99 -4.61
N PRO A 18 18.07 -1.87 -5.40
CA PRO A 18 17.78 -2.19 -6.80
C PRO A 18 16.78 -3.35 -7.03
N LEU A 19 16.15 -3.91 -5.98
CA LEU A 19 15.07 -4.90 -6.18
C LEU A 19 13.88 -4.32 -6.95
N SER A 20 13.49 -3.08 -6.62
CA SER A 20 12.42 -2.34 -7.30
C SER A 20 12.98 -1.24 -8.19
N LYS A 21 12.36 -1.06 -9.36
CA LYS A 21 12.68 -0.02 -10.35
C LYS A 21 11.41 0.65 -10.86
N LYS A 22 11.51 1.74 -11.63
CA LYS A 22 10.36 2.38 -12.28
C LYS A 22 9.65 1.43 -13.24
N SER A 23 10.43 0.64 -13.99
CA SER A 23 9.92 -0.37 -14.92
C SER A 23 9.34 -1.61 -14.27
N ARG A 24 9.75 -1.90 -13.03
CA ARG A 24 9.20 -2.99 -12.23
C ARG A 24 9.12 -2.58 -10.75
N PRO A 25 8.03 -1.90 -10.38
CA PRO A 25 7.76 -1.51 -9.00
C PRO A 25 7.70 -2.69 -8.03
N LYS A 26 7.90 -2.41 -6.74
CA LYS A 26 7.92 -3.40 -5.64
C LYS A 26 6.81 -4.45 -5.75
N GLN A 27 5.57 -4.02 -6.00
CA GLN A 27 4.41 -4.90 -6.03
C GLN A 27 4.45 -5.96 -7.14
N TYR A 28 5.31 -5.79 -8.16
CA TYR A 28 5.50 -6.70 -9.28
C TYR A 28 6.84 -7.45 -9.21
N VAL A 29 7.58 -7.33 -8.11
CA VAL A 29 8.85 -8.05 -7.91
C VAL A 29 8.54 -9.46 -7.36
N PRO A 30 9.00 -10.53 -8.02
CA PRO A 30 8.76 -11.91 -7.58
C PRO A 30 9.80 -12.34 -6.55
N ILE A 31 9.72 -11.78 -5.34
CA ILE A 31 10.61 -12.15 -4.21
C ILE A 31 9.87 -12.93 -3.11
N PHE A 32 8.55 -13.12 -3.24
CA PHE A 32 7.72 -13.81 -2.24
C PHE A 32 7.23 -15.16 -2.80
N GLY A 33 8.17 -16.10 -2.94
CA GLY A 33 7.93 -17.37 -3.62
C GLY A 33 7.58 -17.16 -5.10
N ASP A 34 6.58 -17.89 -5.60
CA ASP A 34 6.17 -17.86 -7.01
C ASP A 34 5.19 -16.73 -7.35
N ARG A 35 4.90 -15.82 -6.41
CA ARG A 35 3.91 -14.75 -6.57
C ARG A 35 4.51 -13.38 -6.28
N THR A 36 3.97 -12.38 -6.96
CA THR A 36 4.22 -10.97 -6.63
C THR A 36 3.27 -10.50 -5.53
N LEU A 37 3.60 -9.41 -4.83
CA LEU A 37 2.70 -8.83 -3.81
C LEU A 37 1.37 -8.41 -4.42
N PHE A 38 1.39 -7.95 -5.68
CA PHE A 38 0.18 -7.60 -6.41
C PHE A 38 -0.73 -8.82 -6.58
N GLN A 39 -0.17 -9.97 -6.98
CA GLN A 39 -0.93 -11.22 -7.11
C GLN A 39 -1.46 -11.71 -5.77
N LEU A 40 -0.63 -11.69 -4.72
CA LEU A 40 -1.06 -12.05 -3.36
C LEU A 40 -2.21 -11.16 -2.89
N SER A 41 -2.16 -9.86 -3.20
CA SER A 41 -3.19 -8.89 -2.86
C SER A 41 -4.49 -9.09 -3.62
N ALA A 42 -4.43 -9.43 -4.90
CA ALA A 42 -5.62 -9.75 -5.67
C ALA A 42 -6.26 -11.05 -5.17
N LEU A 43 -5.48 -12.14 -5.08
CA LEU A 43 -5.95 -13.47 -4.70
C LEU A 43 -6.60 -13.51 -3.32
N ARG A 44 -6.01 -12.84 -2.31
CA ARG A 44 -6.57 -12.87 -0.94
C ARG A 44 -7.99 -12.28 -0.85
N ASN A 45 -8.34 -11.41 -1.78
CA ASN A 45 -9.61 -10.68 -1.76
C ASN A 45 -10.70 -11.30 -2.64
N VAL A 46 -10.32 -12.21 -3.56
CA VAL A 46 -11.28 -12.96 -4.40
C VAL A 46 -12.42 -13.59 -3.59
N PRO A 47 -12.19 -14.31 -2.47
CA PRO A 47 -13.30 -14.90 -1.71
C PRO A 47 -14.14 -13.89 -0.92
N LEU A 48 -13.72 -12.62 -0.84
CA LEU A 48 -14.31 -11.60 0.04
C LEU A 48 -15.14 -10.56 -0.71
N THR A 49 -14.96 -10.45 -2.03
CA THR A 49 -15.55 -9.39 -2.87
C THR A 49 -16.16 -9.94 -4.14
N ASP A 50 -17.22 -9.30 -4.63
CA ASP A 50 -17.95 -9.67 -5.84
C ASP A 50 -17.28 -9.14 -7.12
N ARG A 51 -16.51 -8.05 -7.00
CA ARG A 51 -15.88 -7.33 -8.11
C ARG A 51 -14.49 -6.82 -7.75
N LEU A 52 -13.63 -6.70 -8.75
CA LEU A 52 -12.30 -6.10 -8.65
C LEU A 52 -12.17 -4.88 -9.58
N VAL A 53 -11.86 -3.73 -9.00
CA VAL A 53 -11.43 -2.51 -9.70
C VAL A 53 -9.95 -2.29 -9.43
N VAL A 54 -9.15 -2.16 -10.48
CA VAL A 54 -7.73 -1.84 -10.35
C VAL A 54 -7.52 -0.36 -10.70
N VAL A 55 -6.98 0.40 -9.75
CA VAL A 55 -6.56 1.79 -9.97
C VAL A 55 -5.04 1.80 -10.09
N CYS A 56 -4.54 2.08 -11.29
CA CYS A 56 -3.12 1.98 -11.62
C CYS A 56 -2.64 3.19 -12.41
N ASN A 57 -1.33 3.47 -12.39
CA ASN A 57 -0.76 4.43 -13.35
C ASN A 57 -0.56 3.81 -14.74
N GLU A 58 -0.42 4.66 -15.75
CA GLU A 58 -0.21 4.23 -17.14
C GLU A 58 1.01 3.32 -17.31
N GLY A 59 2.14 3.67 -16.69
CA GLY A 59 3.40 2.93 -16.75
C GLY A 59 3.32 1.49 -16.23
N ASN A 60 2.41 1.22 -15.29
CA ASN A 60 2.24 -0.09 -14.65
C ASN A 60 0.98 -0.83 -15.10
N SER A 61 0.16 -0.23 -15.97
CA SER A 61 -1.12 -0.82 -16.38
C SER A 61 -0.93 -2.14 -17.13
N LYS A 62 0.16 -2.29 -17.90
CA LYS A 62 0.51 -3.55 -18.57
C LYS A 62 0.89 -4.64 -17.55
N LEU A 63 1.76 -4.30 -16.59
CA LEU A 63 2.18 -5.20 -15.51
C LEU A 63 0.99 -5.67 -14.68
N SER A 64 0.04 -4.77 -14.40
CA SER A 64 -1.19 -5.10 -13.66
C SER A 64 -2.00 -6.19 -14.37
N ARG A 65 -2.17 -6.06 -15.69
CA ARG A 65 -2.91 -7.04 -16.51
C ARG A 65 -2.19 -8.38 -16.60
N GLU A 66 -0.88 -8.34 -16.87
CA GLU A 66 -0.04 -9.54 -16.94
C GLU A 66 -0.07 -10.30 -15.61
N ASN A 67 0.11 -9.61 -14.48
CA ASN A 67 0.11 -10.27 -13.17
C ASN A 67 -1.25 -10.87 -12.80
N LEU A 68 -2.37 -10.21 -13.12
CA LEU A 68 -3.69 -10.83 -12.94
C LEU A 68 -3.85 -12.05 -13.83
N SER A 69 -3.49 -11.96 -15.11
CA SER A 69 -3.57 -13.08 -16.05
C SER A 69 -2.73 -14.28 -15.61
N ASP A 70 -1.50 -14.06 -15.13
CA ASP A 70 -0.59 -15.09 -14.58
C ASP A 70 -1.13 -15.72 -13.29
N ALA A 71 -2.05 -15.04 -12.60
CA ALA A 71 -2.78 -15.54 -11.45
C ALA A 71 -4.16 -16.11 -11.81
N GLU A 72 -4.48 -16.23 -13.11
CA GLU A 72 -5.80 -16.68 -13.61
C GLU A 72 -6.96 -15.78 -13.17
N LEU A 73 -6.69 -14.49 -12.99
CA LEU A 73 -7.65 -13.47 -12.60
C LEU A 73 -7.83 -12.42 -13.71
N SER A 74 -8.94 -11.70 -13.63
CA SER A 74 -9.20 -10.49 -14.42
C SER A 74 -9.85 -9.44 -13.54
N ALA A 75 -9.56 -8.15 -13.78
CA ALA A 75 -10.32 -7.07 -13.16
C ALA A 75 -11.60 -6.79 -13.96
N ASP A 76 -12.67 -6.44 -13.26
CA ASP A 76 -13.93 -5.99 -13.87
C ASP A 76 -13.79 -4.59 -14.49
N GLU A 77 -12.96 -3.74 -13.87
CA GLU A 77 -12.67 -2.40 -14.36
C GLU A 77 -11.22 -2.00 -14.06
N TYR A 78 -10.63 -1.28 -15.01
CA TYR A 78 -9.35 -0.59 -14.82
C TYR A 78 -9.60 0.91 -14.86
N VAL A 79 -9.03 1.63 -13.90
CA VAL A 79 -8.90 3.08 -13.94
C VAL A 79 -7.42 3.44 -14.00
N ILE A 80 -7.01 4.03 -15.12
CA ILE A 80 -5.61 4.26 -15.46
C ILE A 80 -5.30 5.74 -15.31
N GLU A 81 -4.51 6.07 -14.30
CA GLU A 81 -4.01 7.41 -14.03
C GLU A 81 -2.88 7.77 -15.01
N SER A 82 -3.07 8.79 -15.83
CA SER A 82 -1.95 9.39 -16.59
C SER A 82 -0.97 10.14 -15.69
N GLU A 83 -1.43 10.61 -14.53
CA GLU A 83 -0.62 11.36 -13.56
C GLU A 83 -0.91 10.84 -12.15
N ALA A 84 0.13 10.49 -11.40
CA ALA A 84 -0.05 10.01 -10.03
C ALA A 84 -0.41 11.17 -9.08
N ARG A 85 -1.59 11.09 -8.44
CA ARG A 85 -2.12 12.15 -7.54
C ARG A 85 -2.39 11.67 -6.11
N ASN A 86 -1.67 10.62 -5.70
CA ASN A 86 -1.70 10.03 -4.36
C ASN A 86 -3.10 9.43 -4.01
N THR A 87 -3.26 8.89 -2.81
CA THR A 87 -4.35 7.95 -2.52
C THR A 87 -5.73 8.59 -2.40
N ALA A 88 -5.87 9.89 -2.11
CA ALA A 88 -7.19 10.52 -2.07
C ALA A 88 -7.87 10.52 -3.45
N ALA A 89 -7.13 10.91 -4.50
CA ALA A 89 -7.66 10.87 -5.86
C ALA A 89 -7.88 9.43 -6.35
N ALA A 90 -6.93 8.53 -6.08
CA ALA A 90 -7.03 7.13 -6.50
C ALA A 90 -8.25 6.41 -5.91
N VAL A 91 -8.56 6.63 -4.63
CA VAL A 91 -9.77 6.07 -4.01
C VAL A 91 -11.03 6.72 -4.56
N ALA A 92 -11.01 8.02 -4.88
CA ALA A 92 -12.15 8.68 -5.54
C ALA A 92 -12.45 8.07 -6.91
N PHE A 93 -11.43 7.78 -7.71
CA PHE A 93 -11.59 7.09 -8.99
C PHE A 93 -12.19 5.69 -8.83
N GLY A 94 -11.74 4.92 -7.84
CA GLY A 94 -12.36 3.63 -7.51
C GLY A 94 -13.83 3.80 -7.10
N ALA A 95 -14.15 4.83 -6.31
CA ALA A 95 -15.52 5.12 -5.89
C ALA A 95 -16.43 5.55 -7.04
N PHE A 96 -15.93 6.34 -8.00
CA PHE A 96 -16.71 6.72 -9.18
C PHE A 96 -16.97 5.56 -10.15
N ALA A 97 -16.21 4.46 -10.05
CA ALA A 97 -16.45 3.20 -10.76
C ALA A 97 -17.48 2.28 -10.08
N CYS A 98 -17.99 2.69 -8.91
CA CYS A 98 -18.94 1.93 -8.10
C CYS A 98 -20.32 2.61 -8.03
N ALA A 99 -21.36 1.84 -7.68
CA ALA A 99 -22.61 2.46 -7.25
C ALA A 99 -22.42 3.07 -5.86
N ASN A 100 -23.14 4.16 -5.54
CA ASN A 100 -23.00 4.85 -4.25
C ASN A 100 -23.19 3.94 -3.03
N ASP A 101 -24.07 2.93 -3.13
CA ASP A 101 -24.35 1.97 -2.07
C ASP A 101 -23.43 0.74 -2.07
N ASP A 102 -22.48 0.61 -3.00
CA ASP A 102 -21.51 -0.48 -2.98
C ASP A 102 -20.50 -0.29 -1.83
N LEU A 103 -20.11 -1.40 -1.20
CA LEU A 103 -19.06 -1.44 -0.18
C LEU A 103 -17.71 -1.63 -0.84
N MET A 104 -16.84 -0.65 -0.72
CA MET A 104 -15.48 -0.72 -1.22
C MET A 104 -14.57 -1.29 -0.14
N LEU A 105 -13.74 -2.27 -0.48
CA LEU A 105 -12.56 -2.69 0.25
C LEU A 105 -11.33 -2.15 -0.50
N VAL A 106 -10.76 -1.07 -0.01
CA VAL A 106 -9.61 -0.40 -0.61
C VAL A 106 -8.33 -1.05 -0.08
N THR A 107 -7.55 -1.66 -0.98
CA THR A 107 -6.33 -2.39 -0.61
C THR A 107 -5.11 -1.89 -1.39
N PRO A 108 -3.99 -1.59 -0.71
CA PRO A 108 -2.70 -1.42 -1.38
C PRO A 108 -2.21 -2.76 -1.95
N ALA A 109 -1.70 -2.74 -3.17
CA ALA A 109 -1.23 -3.95 -3.85
C ALA A 109 0.15 -4.43 -3.38
N ASP A 110 0.76 -3.75 -2.42
CA ASP A 110 2.18 -3.86 -2.09
C ASP A 110 2.41 -4.24 -0.61
N HIS A 111 1.39 -4.80 0.04
CA HIS A 111 1.43 -5.32 1.41
C HIS A 111 1.49 -6.85 1.43
N ILE A 112 2.06 -7.41 2.50
CA ILE A 112 1.97 -8.83 2.81
C ILE A 112 1.09 -9.05 4.05
N ILE A 113 0.34 -10.15 4.04
CA ILE A 113 -0.61 -10.55 5.08
C ILE A 113 -0.48 -12.06 5.22
N ASP A 114 -0.12 -12.52 6.42
CA ASP A 114 0.25 -13.92 6.67
C ASP A 114 -0.95 -14.77 7.09
N ASP A 115 -1.80 -14.26 8.00
CA ASP A 115 -2.98 -14.99 8.48
C ASP A 115 -4.23 -14.56 7.69
N LEU A 116 -4.50 -15.29 6.60
CA LEU A 116 -5.67 -15.06 5.75
C LEU A 116 -7.01 -15.27 6.48
N ALA A 117 -7.06 -16.15 7.48
CA ALA A 117 -8.28 -16.39 8.23
C ALA A 117 -8.59 -15.23 9.19
N ALA A 118 -7.56 -14.67 9.84
CA ALA A 118 -7.69 -13.43 10.62
C ALA A 118 -8.05 -12.24 9.72
N TYR A 119 -7.45 -12.15 8.54
CA TYR A 119 -7.78 -11.12 7.55
C TYR A 119 -9.25 -11.19 7.12
N GLU A 120 -9.75 -12.38 6.77
CA GLU A 120 -11.14 -12.58 6.40
C GLU A 120 -12.12 -12.16 7.51
N ARG A 121 -11.83 -12.54 8.77
CA ARG A 121 -12.66 -12.12 9.92
C ARG A 121 -12.68 -10.60 10.06
N ALA A 122 -11.52 -9.96 9.97
CA ALA A 122 -11.40 -8.52 10.07
C ALA A 122 -12.15 -7.81 8.93
N VAL A 123 -12.00 -8.28 7.68
CA VAL A 123 -12.68 -7.71 6.51
C VAL A 123 -14.19 -7.85 6.60
N ASN A 124 -14.70 -9.01 7.03
CA ASN A 124 -16.13 -9.20 7.23
C ASN A 124 -16.68 -8.25 8.30
N ARG A 125 -15.96 -8.04 9.41
CA ARG A 125 -16.34 -7.06 10.42
C ARG A 125 -16.31 -5.63 9.88
N ALA A 126 -15.33 -5.31 9.04
CA ALA A 126 -15.24 -4.01 8.39
C ALA A 126 -16.42 -3.76 7.44
N PHE A 127 -16.87 -4.78 6.70
CA PHE A 127 -18.07 -4.66 5.86
C PHE A 127 -19.34 -4.39 6.67
N GLU A 128 -19.49 -5.00 7.85
CA GLU A 128 -20.62 -4.71 8.75
C GLU A 128 -20.63 -3.23 9.16
N LEU A 129 -19.50 -2.73 9.68
CA LEU A 129 -19.36 -1.33 10.09
C LEU A 129 -19.54 -0.34 8.92
N ALA A 130 -18.99 -0.66 7.75
CA ALA A 130 -19.13 0.16 6.55
C ALA A 130 -20.59 0.19 6.04
N SER A 131 -21.34 -0.90 6.24
CA SER A 131 -22.77 -0.97 5.89
C SER A 131 -23.63 0.00 6.72
N GLU A 132 -23.19 0.29 7.96
CA GLU A 132 -23.78 1.31 8.84
C GLU A 132 -23.34 2.74 8.46
N GLY A 133 -22.46 2.88 7.46
CA GLY A 133 -22.01 4.15 6.93
C GLY A 133 -20.69 4.66 7.51
N ALA A 134 -19.95 3.84 8.27
CA ALA A 134 -18.63 4.23 8.79
C ALA A 134 -17.54 4.26 7.69
N LEU A 135 -16.53 5.10 7.89
CA LEU A 135 -15.22 4.97 7.24
C LEU A 135 -14.35 4.05 8.09
N VAL A 136 -14.14 2.82 7.63
CA VAL A 136 -13.44 1.80 8.43
C VAL A 136 -11.97 1.72 8.01
N THR A 137 -11.06 1.68 8.98
CA THR A 137 -9.64 1.33 8.81
C THR A 137 -9.29 0.07 9.61
N PHE A 138 -8.14 -0.53 9.32
CA PHE A 138 -7.63 -1.70 10.05
C PHE A 138 -6.39 -1.30 10.82
N GLY A 139 -6.41 -1.57 12.13
CA GLY A 139 -5.37 -1.18 13.07
C GLY A 139 -4.55 -2.37 13.55
N LEU A 140 -3.24 -2.32 13.42
CA LEU A 140 -2.34 -3.40 13.82
C LEU A 140 -1.58 -3.02 15.09
N LYS A 141 -1.31 -3.98 15.97
CA LYS A 141 -0.57 -3.71 17.20
C LYS A 141 0.88 -3.26 16.88
N PRO A 142 1.32 -2.08 17.34
CA PRO A 142 2.70 -1.65 17.14
C PRO A 142 3.67 -2.54 17.91
N THR A 143 4.74 -2.98 17.23
CA THR A 143 5.83 -3.74 17.85
C THR A 143 7.11 -2.91 17.99
N ARG A 144 7.19 -1.77 17.30
CA ARG A 144 8.30 -0.82 17.33
C ARG A 144 7.80 0.63 17.17
N PRO A 145 8.61 1.65 17.51
CA PRO A 145 8.25 3.05 17.28
C PRO A 145 8.49 3.46 15.81
N GLU A 146 7.66 2.95 14.90
CA GLU A 146 7.74 3.27 13.47
C GLU A 146 7.33 4.72 13.21
N THR A 147 8.09 5.46 12.41
CA THR A 147 7.76 6.87 12.07
C THR A 147 7.18 7.00 10.66
N GLY A 148 7.26 5.93 9.85
CA GLY A 148 6.68 5.88 8.51
C GLY A 148 5.18 5.58 8.47
N TYR A 149 4.57 5.13 9.58
CA TYR A 149 3.16 4.72 9.64
C TYR A 149 2.29 5.77 10.31
N GLY A 150 0.99 5.73 9.98
CA GLY A 150 -0.05 6.39 10.77
C GLY A 150 -0.34 5.64 12.06
N TYR A 151 -0.77 6.37 13.08
CA TYR A 151 -1.19 5.83 14.37
C TYR A 151 -2.65 6.18 14.64
N ILE A 152 -3.39 5.20 15.15
CA ILE A 152 -4.81 5.27 15.47
C ILE A 152 -4.95 5.08 16.97
N GLU A 153 -5.36 6.13 17.68
CA GLU A 153 -5.79 6.03 19.07
C GLU A 153 -7.23 5.50 19.09
N TYR A 154 -7.50 4.48 19.92
CA TYR A 154 -8.77 3.77 19.83
C TYR A 154 -9.34 3.34 21.19
N GLU A 155 -10.65 3.16 21.21
CA GLU A 155 -11.40 2.49 22.28
C GLU A 155 -12.43 1.54 21.64
N GLY A 156 -12.18 0.23 21.74
CA GLY A 156 -12.97 -0.77 21.02
C GLY A 156 -12.81 -0.62 19.50
N GLU A 157 -13.88 -0.21 18.82
CA GLU A 157 -13.87 0.07 17.37
C GLU A 157 -13.92 1.57 17.07
N THR A 158 -13.99 2.41 18.10
CA THR A 158 -14.06 3.87 17.96
C THR A 158 -12.66 4.44 17.80
N VAL A 159 -12.47 5.29 16.79
CA VAL A 159 -11.23 6.07 16.64
C VAL A 159 -11.36 7.37 17.45
N LEU A 160 -10.44 7.55 18.39
CA LEU A 160 -10.35 8.77 19.22
C LEU A 160 -9.48 9.83 18.54
N SER A 161 -8.40 9.40 17.91
CA SER A 161 -7.55 10.28 17.10
C SER A 161 -6.79 9.50 16.03
N PHE A 162 -6.52 10.16 14.91
CA PHE A 162 -5.69 9.66 13.83
C PHE A 162 -4.50 10.61 13.65
N LYS A 163 -3.30 10.05 13.58
CA LYS A 163 -2.05 10.83 13.47
C LYS A 163 -1.10 10.19 12.46
N GLU A 164 -0.89 10.84 11.32
CA GLU A 164 0.02 10.34 10.30
C GLU A 164 1.49 10.67 10.61
N LYS A 165 2.38 9.66 10.52
CA LYS A 165 3.86 9.80 10.55
C LYS A 165 4.41 10.65 11.71
N PRO A 166 4.24 10.19 12.97
CA PRO A 166 4.76 10.91 14.13
C PRO A 166 6.30 10.93 14.14
N ASN A 167 6.88 11.88 14.90
CA ASN A 167 8.31 11.83 15.20
C ASN A 167 8.64 10.65 16.13
N VAL A 168 9.92 10.27 16.22
CA VAL A 168 10.38 9.11 16.97
C VAL A 168 10.03 9.15 18.47
N VAL A 169 10.00 10.34 19.09
CA VAL A 169 9.66 10.49 20.51
C VAL A 169 8.18 10.18 20.70
N THR A 170 7.33 10.75 19.85
CA THR A 170 5.89 10.50 19.84
C THR A 170 5.57 9.02 19.56
N ALA A 171 6.23 8.40 18.58
CA ALA A 171 6.04 6.97 18.27
C ALA A 171 6.41 6.05 19.46
N LYS A 172 7.48 6.39 20.20
CA LYS A 172 7.85 5.68 21.43
C LYS A 172 6.78 5.82 22.51
N ASN A 173 6.23 7.02 22.69
CA ASN A 173 5.17 7.24 23.66
C ASN A 173 3.90 6.45 23.30
N TYR A 174 3.50 6.45 22.03
CA TYR A 174 2.35 5.66 21.56
C TYR A 174 2.50 4.16 21.84
N LEU A 175 3.70 3.62 21.64
CA LEU A 175 4.01 2.22 21.97
C LEU A 175 3.89 1.95 23.47
N LEU A 176 4.36 2.87 24.32
CA LEU A 176 4.30 2.75 25.79
C LEU A 176 2.86 2.86 26.32
N GLU A 177 2.04 3.73 25.74
CA GLU A 177 0.66 3.93 26.17
C GLU A 177 -0.25 2.73 25.85
N GLY A 178 0.10 1.90 24.87
CA GLY A 178 -0.60 0.64 24.56
C GLY A 178 -2.02 0.80 23.99
N ARG A 179 -2.48 2.05 23.79
CA ARG A 179 -3.81 2.40 23.23
C ARG A 179 -3.77 2.90 21.79
N PHE A 180 -2.66 2.65 21.09
CA PHE A 180 -2.49 3.03 19.68
C PHE A 180 -2.28 1.80 18.81
N LEU A 181 -2.81 1.86 17.59
CA LEU A 181 -2.63 0.91 16.51
C LEU A 181 -1.90 1.57 15.35
N TRP A 182 -1.14 0.80 14.56
CA TRP A 182 -0.67 1.24 13.25
C TRP A 182 -1.82 1.24 12.24
N ASN A 183 -1.93 2.31 11.46
CA ASN A 183 -2.80 2.36 10.28
C ASN A 183 -2.22 1.46 9.19
N SER A 184 -2.98 0.44 8.80
CA SER A 184 -2.58 -0.48 7.72
C SER A 184 -2.63 0.11 6.32
N GLY A 185 -3.29 1.27 6.13
CA GLY A 185 -3.58 1.81 4.79
C GLY A 185 -4.64 1.01 4.01
N ILE A 186 -5.28 0.02 4.64
CA ILE A 186 -6.46 -0.68 4.12
C ILE A 186 -7.70 0.02 4.66
N PHE A 187 -8.72 0.19 3.82
CA PHE A 187 -9.96 0.85 4.23
C PHE A 187 -11.20 0.13 3.72
N CYS A 188 -12.31 0.26 4.45
CA CYS A 188 -13.62 -0.24 4.01
C CYS A 188 -14.70 0.82 4.22
N MET A 189 -15.47 1.14 3.17
CA MET A 189 -16.49 2.19 3.22
C MET A 189 -17.46 2.08 2.03
N LYS A 190 -18.66 2.67 2.15
CA LYS A 190 -19.53 2.87 0.99
C LYS A 190 -18.92 3.90 0.03
N ALA A 191 -19.04 3.66 -1.28
CA ALA A 191 -18.56 4.60 -2.31
C ALA A 191 -19.13 6.01 -2.13
N GLY A 192 -20.45 6.12 -1.94
CA GLY A 192 -21.11 7.41 -1.74
C GLY A 192 -20.71 8.12 -0.44
N VAL A 193 -20.46 7.36 0.64
CA VAL A 193 -19.99 7.94 1.91
C VAL A 193 -18.60 8.55 1.74
N TYR A 194 -17.68 7.82 1.09
CA TYR A 194 -16.35 8.33 0.80
C TYR A 194 -16.39 9.62 -0.03
N LEU A 195 -17.15 9.60 -1.12
CA LEU A 195 -17.27 10.74 -2.03
C LEU A 195 -17.85 11.98 -1.32
N ASN A 196 -18.82 11.79 -0.42
CA ASN A 196 -19.39 12.88 0.39
C ASN A 196 -18.36 13.45 1.38
N GLU A 197 -17.62 12.60 2.10
CA GLU A 197 -16.58 13.05 3.03
C GLU A 197 -15.42 13.74 2.30
N LEU A 198 -15.00 13.23 1.13
CA LEU A 198 -14.00 13.88 0.29
C LEU A 198 -14.50 15.25 -0.18
N LYS A 199 -15.74 15.36 -0.65
CA LYS A 199 -16.32 16.64 -1.07
C LYS A 199 -16.43 17.65 0.07
N LYS A 200 -16.71 17.19 1.29
CA LYS A 200 -16.78 18.02 2.51
C LYS A 200 -15.42 18.59 2.89
N HIS A 201 -14.38 17.75 2.91
CA HIS A 201 -13.07 18.12 3.47
C HIS A 201 -12.05 18.59 2.43
N ARG A 202 -12.18 18.15 1.18
CA ARG A 202 -11.32 18.46 0.02
C ARG A 202 -12.15 18.59 -1.27
N PRO A 203 -13.06 19.58 -1.35
CA PRO A 203 -13.90 19.81 -2.54
C PRO A 203 -13.07 20.03 -3.82
N ASP A 204 -11.87 20.59 -3.69
CA ASP A 204 -10.92 20.79 -4.78
C ASP A 204 -10.44 19.46 -5.38
N ILE A 205 -10.10 18.46 -4.55
CA ILE A 205 -9.78 17.11 -5.02
C ILE A 205 -11.03 16.44 -5.62
N TYR A 206 -12.17 16.49 -4.93
CA TYR A 206 -13.41 15.87 -5.40
C TYR A 206 -13.79 16.34 -6.81
N HIS A 207 -13.88 17.65 -7.03
CA HIS A 207 -14.34 18.20 -8.30
C HIS A 207 -13.34 17.99 -9.44
N ALA A 208 -12.04 18.06 -9.15
CA ALA A 208 -11.01 17.79 -10.16
C ALA A 208 -11.01 16.30 -10.55
N ALA A 209 -11.13 15.39 -9.59
CA ALA A 209 -11.21 13.95 -9.83
C ALA A 209 -12.50 13.56 -10.58
N GLU A 210 -13.65 14.10 -10.20
CA GLU A 210 -14.94 13.90 -10.89
C GLU A 210 -14.84 14.33 -12.37
N LYS A 211 -14.25 15.50 -12.62
CA LYS A 211 -14.04 16.01 -13.97
C LYS A 211 -13.12 15.09 -14.79
N ALA A 212 -11.97 14.69 -14.24
CA ALA A 212 -11.04 13.76 -14.92
C ALA A 212 -11.71 12.41 -15.23
N PHE A 213 -12.43 11.84 -14.26
CA PHE A 213 -13.11 10.56 -14.41
C PHE A 213 -14.23 10.61 -15.46
N SER A 214 -14.99 11.69 -15.52
CA SER A 214 -16.07 11.88 -16.51
C SER A 214 -15.57 12.03 -17.95
N ARG A 215 -14.32 12.45 -18.13
CA ARG A 215 -13.68 12.70 -19.44
C ARG A 215 -12.73 11.59 -19.87
N ARG A 216 -12.71 10.46 -19.16
CA ARG A 216 -11.83 9.33 -19.48
C ARG A 216 -12.12 8.77 -20.87
N SER A 217 -11.06 8.34 -21.54
CA SER A 217 -11.14 7.59 -22.80
C SER A 217 -10.96 6.11 -22.49
N GLY A 218 -12.08 5.37 -22.49
CA GLY A 218 -12.10 4.00 -21.98
C GLY A 218 -11.70 3.95 -20.50
N SER A 219 -10.58 3.29 -20.20
CA SER A 219 -10.03 3.20 -18.84
C SER A 219 -9.06 4.33 -18.47
N VAL A 220 -8.63 5.15 -19.43
CA VAL A 220 -7.53 6.12 -19.22
C VAL A 220 -8.07 7.50 -18.87
N LEU A 221 -7.62 8.03 -17.74
CA LEU A 221 -7.91 9.40 -17.30
C LEU A 221 -7.07 10.39 -18.13
N PRO A 222 -7.65 11.51 -18.58
CA PRO A 222 -6.90 12.47 -19.40
C PRO A 222 -5.84 13.21 -18.57
N SER A 223 -4.64 13.38 -19.12
CA SER A 223 -3.49 14.00 -18.44
C SER A 223 -3.76 15.45 -18.02
N GLU A 224 -4.40 16.27 -18.86
CA GLU A 224 -4.66 17.69 -18.56
C GLU A 224 -5.53 17.86 -17.31
N GLU A 225 -6.66 17.16 -17.21
CA GLU A 225 -7.50 17.21 -16.01
C GLU A 225 -6.83 16.54 -14.81
N SER A 226 -6.13 15.42 -15.01
CA SER A 226 -5.41 14.72 -13.94
C SER A 226 -4.32 15.62 -13.34
N ALA A 227 -3.72 16.50 -14.13
CA ALA A 227 -2.71 17.46 -13.68
C ALA A 227 -3.24 18.55 -12.74
N LEU A 228 -4.55 18.80 -12.75
CA LEU A 228 -5.19 19.81 -11.91
C LEU A 228 -5.57 19.28 -10.52
N ILE A 229 -5.49 17.96 -10.30
CA ILE A 229 -5.89 17.35 -9.03
C ILE A 229 -4.77 17.60 -8.00
N PRO A 230 -5.06 18.18 -6.83
CA PRO A 230 -4.08 18.27 -5.75
C PRO A 230 -3.64 16.89 -5.29
N SER A 231 -2.33 16.69 -5.12
CA SER A 231 -1.75 15.42 -4.66
C SER A 231 -1.74 15.34 -3.13
N GLU A 232 -2.61 14.52 -2.55
CA GLU A 232 -2.70 14.29 -1.10
C GLU A 232 -3.15 12.85 -0.80
N SER A 233 -2.70 12.27 0.33
CA SER A 233 -3.17 10.95 0.75
C SER A 233 -4.58 11.02 1.32
N ILE A 234 -5.31 9.91 1.24
CA ILE A 234 -6.62 9.76 1.89
C ILE A 234 -6.55 10.03 3.39
N ASP A 235 -5.43 9.68 4.03
CA ASP A 235 -5.20 9.87 5.46
C ASP A 235 -5.33 11.35 5.84
N TYR A 236 -4.62 12.24 5.13
CA TYR A 236 -4.71 13.70 5.36
C TYR A 236 -5.99 14.33 4.80
N ALA A 237 -6.44 13.87 3.64
CA ALA A 237 -7.58 14.46 2.95
C ALA A 237 -8.89 14.22 3.68
N VAL A 238 -9.05 13.02 4.27
CA VAL A 238 -10.32 12.54 4.81
C VAL A 238 -10.15 11.98 6.23
N MET A 239 -9.24 11.02 6.46
CA MET A 239 -9.21 10.27 7.73
C MET A 239 -8.77 11.10 8.94
N GLU A 240 -7.93 12.11 8.79
CA GLU A 240 -7.60 12.99 9.94
C GLU A 240 -8.73 13.97 10.29
N LYS A 241 -9.73 14.13 9.40
CA LYS A 241 -10.77 15.16 9.50
C LYS A 241 -12.17 14.60 9.71
N SER A 242 -12.39 13.32 9.41
CA SER A 242 -13.70 12.70 9.56
C SER A 242 -13.97 12.32 11.02
N GLU A 243 -15.20 12.58 11.46
CA GLU A 243 -15.69 12.17 12.79
C GLU A 243 -16.35 10.78 12.76
N ASN A 244 -16.49 10.18 11.57
CA ASN A 244 -17.22 8.94 11.36
C ASN A 244 -16.28 7.78 11.00
N ILE A 245 -15.19 7.67 11.76
CA ILE A 245 -14.15 6.67 11.54
C ILE A 245 -14.28 5.55 12.56
N ARG A 246 -14.16 4.33 12.08
CA ARG A 246 -14.05 3.14 12.92
C ARG A 246 -12.78 2.39 12.59
N VAL A 247 -12.26 1.68 13.58
CA VAL A 247 -11.11 0.80 13.42
C VAL A 247 -11.52 -0.63 13.72
N VAL A 248 -11.01 -1.57 12.94
CA VAL A 248 -11.01 -2.99 13.28
C VAL A 248 -9.62 -3.33 13.81
N PRO A 249 -9.42 -3.47 15.14
CA PRO A 249 -8.17 -3.98 15.69
C PRO A 249 -7.91 -5.38 15.14
N SER A 250 -6.72 -5.58 14.59
CA SER A 250 -6.40 -6.73 13.76
C SER A 250 -5.05 -7.34 14.13
N ASP A 251 -4.91 -8.65 13.87
CA ASP A 251 -3.73 -9.46 14.18
C ASP A 251 -3.30 -10.37 13.01
N PHE A 252 -3.69 -10.03 11.78
CA PHE A 252 -3.51 -10.87 10.59
C PHE A 252 -2.07 -10.97 10.03
N GLY A 253 -1.04 -10.60 10.80
CA GLY A 253 0.36 -10.64 10.36
C GLY A 253 0.60 -9.74 9.14
N TRP A 254 0.66 -8.43 9.36
CA TRP A 254 0.75 -7.42 8.29
C TRP A 254 2.12 -6.78 8.21
N SER A 255 2.58 -6.51 6.98
CA SER A 255 3.72 -5.63 6.71
C SER A 255 3.55 -4.89 5.39
N ASP A 256 3.92 -3.61 5.39
CA ASP A 256 4.00 -2.78 4.17
C ASP A 256 5.27 -3.05 3.35
N LEU A 257 6.23 -3.82 3.88
CA LEU A 257 7.51 -4.13 3.25
C LEU A 257 8.20 -2.86 2.71
N GLY A 258 8.17 -1.78 3.49
CA GLY A 258 8.63 -0.46 3.06
C GLY A 258 10.16 -0.27 3.04
N SER A 259 10.93 -1.24 3.55
CA SER A 259 12.38 -1.16 3.73
C SER A 259 13.05 -2.54 3.72
N TYR A 260 14.37 -2.61 3.54
CA TYR A 260 15.12 -3.87 3.67
C TYR A 260 15.10 -4.44 5.09
N GLU A 261 15.02 -3.58 6.12
CA GLU A 261 14.75 -4.02 7.49
C GLU A 261 13.40 -4.77 7.59
N SER A 262 12.35 -4.28 6.93
CA SER A 262 11.05 -4.97 6.89
C SER A 262 11.12 -6.29 6.12
N LEU A 263 11.95 -6.37 5.07
CA LEU A 263 12.20 -7.63 4.36
C LEU A 263 12.97 -8.62 5.25
N TYR A 264 14.00 -8.17 5.96
CA TYR A 264 14.74 -9.00 6.91
C TYR A 264 13.80 -9.56 7.98
N ASP A 265 12.97 -8.73 8.59
CA ASP A 265 12.01 -9.15 9.62
C ASP A 265 11.06 -10.23 9.10
N TYR A 266 10.54 -10.04 7.89
CA TYR A 266 9.68 -11.03 7.22
C TYR A 266 10.43 -12.34 6.96
N PHE A 267 11.55 -12.31 6.25
CA PHE A 267 12.28 -13.51 5.86
C PHE A 267 12.98 -14.22 7.02
N SER A 268 13.26 -13.52 8.13
CA SER A 268 13.84 -14.13 9.33
C SER A 268 12.85 -14.99 10.11
N SER A 269 11.54 -14.80 9.88
CA SER A 269 10.49 -15.67 10.41
C SER A 269 10.21 -16.90 9.54
N ASP A 270 10.79 -16.94 8.34
CA ASP A 270 10.66 -18.04 7.39
C ASP A 270 11.93 -18.92 7.40
N ASP A 271 11.84 -20.06 8.09
CA ASP A 271 12.94 -21.04 8.22
C ASP A 271 13.41 -21.61 6.87
N THR A 272 12.65 -21.42 5.78
CA THR A 272 12.99 -21.90 4.43
C THR A 272 13.70 -20.86 3.56
N SER A 273 13.83 -19.63 4.07
CA SER A 273 14.40 -18.51 3.34
C SER A 273 15.91 -18.66 3.10
N SER A 274 16.32 -18.69 1.83
CA SER A 274 17.74 -18.70 1.47
C SER A 274 18.38 -17.31 1.46
N VAL A 275 17.60 -16.24 1.71
CA VAL A 275 18.10 -14.85 1.64
C VAL A 275 18.62 -14.35 2.99
N VAL A 276 18.45 -15.11 4.08
CA VAL A 276 18.95 -14.74 5.41
C VAL A 276 20.23 -15.52 5.72
N GLN A 277 21.32 -14.80 6.00
CA GLN A 277 22.62 -15.36 6.39
C GLN A 277 23.00 -14.80 7.78
N GLY A 278 22.59 -15.50 8.84
CA GLY A 278 22.74 -15.00 10.21
C GLY A 278 21.93 -13.72 10.41
N THR A 279 22.59 -12.60 10.69
CA THR A 279 21.94 -11.26 10.81
C THR A 279 21.88 -10.48 9.50
N ASN A 280 22.41 -11.05 8.42
CA ASN A 280 22.52 -10.40 7.11
C ASN A 280 21.36 -10.82 6.18
N LEU A 281 20.99 -9.90 5.27
CA LEU A 281 20.01 -10.11 4.20
C LEU A 281 20.71 -10.06 2.85
N VAL A 282 20.58 -11.12 2.05
CA VAL A 282 21.31 -11.30 0.79
C VAL A 282 20.34 -11.67 -0.33
N PHE A 283 20.16 -10.76 -1.29
CA PHE A 283 19.46 -11.04 -2.54
C PHE A 283 20.47 -11.08 -3.68
N SER A 284 20.79 -12.26 -4.20
CA SER A 284 21.80 -12.42 -5.24
C SER A 284 21.58 -13.70 -6.03
N ASN A 285 21.83 -13.66 -7.34
CA ASN A 285 21.87 -14.88 -8.17
C ASN A 285 23.23 -15.58 -8.09
N LYS A 286 24.23 -14.91 -7.51
CA LYS A 286 25.57 -15.45 -7.22
C LYS A 286 25.65 -15.92 -5.77
N HIS A 287 26.52 -16.88 -5.51
CA HIS A 287 26.90 -17.26 -4.16
C HIS A 287 27.67 -16.11 -3.47
N VAL A 288 27.26 -15.75 -2.26
CA VAL A 288 27.80 -14.65 -1.45
C VAL A 288 28.12 -15.18 -0.06
N GLU A 289 29.31 -14.86 0.43
CA GLU A 289 29.78 -15.17 1.78
C GLU A 289 30.20 -13.87 2.47
N ILE A 290 29.69 -13.64 3.67
CA ILE A 290 29.95 -12.43 4.46
C ILE A 290 30.72 -12.81 5.71
N ILE A 291 31.99 -12.38 5.80
CA ILE A 291 32.88 -12.68 6.93
C ILE A 291 33.24 -11.39 7.65
N GLY A 292 32.97 -11.34 8.97
CA GLY A 292 33.34 -10.21 9.83
C GLY A 292 32.40 -9.00 9.73
N LEU A 293 31.25 -9.13 9.08
CA LEU A 293 30.19 -8.11 9.03
C LEU A 293 28.87 -8.71 9.50
N GLU A 294 28.10 -7.91 10.23
CA GLU A 294 26.79 -8.25 10.79
C GLU A 294 25.79 -7.14 10.42
N ASP A 295 24.50 -7.49 10.43
CA ASP A 295 23.39 -6.58 10.12
C ASP A 295 23.55 -5.88 8.76
N MET A 296 24.07 -6.59 7.76
CA MET A 296 24.26 -6.07 6.41
C MET A 296 23.15 -6.52 5.46
N VAL A 297 22.79 -5.62 4.55
CA VAL A 297 21.96 -5.90 3.38
C VAL A 297 22.86 -5.89 2.16
N VAL A 298 22.83 -6.97 1.39
CA VAL A 298 23.53 -7.13 0.10
C VAL A 298 22.49 -7.46 -0.95
N VAL A 299 22.40 -6.62 -1.99
CA VAL A 299 21.49 -6.84 -3.11
C VAL A 299 22.28 -6.75 -4.39
N GLU A 300 22.24 -7.83 -5.17
CA GLU A 300 22.84 -7.93 -6.49
C GLU A 300 21.74 -8.04 -7.54
N LYS A 301 21.86 -7.19 -8.57
CA LYS A 301 21.15 -7.23 -9.83
C LYS A 301 22.16 -7.11 -10.95
N ASP A 302 21.75 -7.45 -12.16
CA ASP A 302 22.63 -7.47 -13.34
C ASP A 302 23.38 -6.15 -13.58
N ASP A 303 22.76 -5.02 -13.21
CA ASP A 303 23.26 -3.67 -13.46
C ASP A 303 23.69 -2.91 -12.19
N ALA A 304 23.44 -3.46 -11.00
CA ALA A 304 23.72 -2.76 -9.74
C ALA A 304 23.96 -3.70 -8.56
N ILE A 305 24.87 -3.29 -7.67
CA ILE A 305 25.06 -3.89 -6.36
C ILE A 305 24.81 -2.82 -5.30
N LEU A 306 23.97 -3.13 -4.33
CA LEU A 306 23.73 -2.30 -3.14
C LEU A 306 24.21 -3.05 -1.90
N ILE A 307 25.02 -2.37 -1.09
CA ILE A 307 25.49 -2.88 0.20
C ILE A 307 25.27 -1.77 1.23
N LEU A 308 24.56 -2.08 2.32
CA LEU A 308 24.30 -1.14 3.40
C LEU A 308 24.06 -1.85 4.73
N PRO A 309 24.29 -1.18 5.87
CA PRO A 309 23.74 -1.64 7.14
C PRO A 309 22.21 -1.63 7.12
N LYS A 310 21.59 -2.65 7.71
CA LYS A 310 20.13 -2.84 7.80
C LYS A 310 19.42 -1.62 8.39
N ASN A 311 19.99 -1.02 9.44
CA ASN A 311 19.44 0.18 10.09
C ASN A 311 19.49 1.46 9.23
N GLN A 312 20.16 1.43 8.07
CA GLN A 312 20.19 2.52 7.10
C GLN A 312 19.26 2.29 5.90
N SER A 313 18.34 1.32 5.98
CA SER A 313 17.41 0.99 4.89
C SER A 313 16.63 2.19 4.34
N GLN A 314 16.29 3.17 5.18
CA GLN A 314 15.56 4.37 4.74
C GLN A 314 16.39 5.27 3.81
N SER A 315 17.72 5.23 3.91
CA SER A 315 18.66 6.04 3.11
C SER A 315 18.66 5.65 1.62
N VAL A 316 18.16 4.45 1.27
CA VAL A 316 18.05 3.99 -0.12
C VAL A 316 17.18 4.95 -0.96
N LYS A 317 16.19 5.61 -0.35
CA LYS A 317 15.37 6.62 -1.04
C LYS A 317 16.22 7.78 -1.59
N ALA A 318 17.23 8.22 -0.84
CA ALA A 318 18.13 9.28 -1.29
C ALA A 318 19.04 8.80 -2.44
N VAL A 319 19.45 7.53 -2.41
CA VAL A 319 20.19 6.90 -3.53
C VAL A 319 19.32 6.89 -4.79
N PHE A 320 18.07 6.42 -4.69
CA PHE A 320 17.13 6.43 -5.81
C PHE A 320 16.96 7.83 -6.41
N GLN A 321 16.70 8.84 -5.58
CA GLN A 321 16.54 10.24 -6.02
C GLN A 321 17.78 10.83 -6.69
N ARG A 322 18.98 10.42 -6.24
CA ARG A 322 20.24 10.80 -6.89
C ARG A 322 20.36 10.13 -8.27
N LEU A 323 20.10 8.83 -8.35
CA LEU A 323 20.16 8.07 -9.60
C LEU A 323 19.19 8.59 -10.65
N GLU A 324 18.02 9.11 -10.26
CA GLU A 324 17.07 9.75 -11.19
C GLU A 324 17.69 10.91 -11.99
N LYS A 325 18.72 11.57 -11.43
CA LYS A 325 19.41 12.70 -12.06
C LYS A 325 20.70 12.27 -12.76
N GLU A 326 21.45 11.36 -12.12
CA GLU A 326 22.81 11.03 -12.54
C GLU A 326 22.87 9.83 -13.49
N LYS A 327 22.00 8.83 -13.28
CA LYS A 327 22.02 7.52 -13.96
C LYS A 327 20.60 6.92 -14.06
N PRO A 328 19.68 7.59 -14.78
CA PRO A 328 18.29 7.14 -14.87
C PRO A 328 18.16 5.72 -15.43
N GLU A 329 19.10 5.27 -16.25
CA GLU A 329 19.14 3.91 -16.80
C GLU A 329 19.20 2.80 -15.74
N LEU A 330 19.66 3.10 -14.52
CA LEU A 330 19.68 2.15 -13.39
C LEU A 330 18.32 2.04 -12.67
N LEU A 331 17.34 2.84 -13.07
CA LEU A 331 15.99 2.88 -12.52
C LEU A 331 14.92 2.41 -13.52
N GLU A 332 15.30 2.17 -14.78
CA GLU A 332 14.47 1.57 -15.82
C GLU A 332 14.57 0.04 -15.83
#